data_AF-A0A2P4QF50-F1
#
_entry.id   AF-A0A2P4QF50-F1
#
_cell.length_a   1.000
_cell.length_b   1.000
_cell.length_c   1.000
_cell.angle_alpha   90.00
_cell.angle_beta   90.00
_cell.angle_gamma   90.00
#
_symmetry.space_group_name_H-M   'P 1'
#
loop_
_entity.id
_entity.type
_entity.pdbx_description
1 polymer ?
#
loop_
_entity_poly.entity_id
_entity_poly.type
_entity_poly.pdbx_seq_one_letter_code
_entity_poly.pdbx_strand_id
1 'polypeptide(L)'
;MDSDNGNIDDYTIFQIILDLLSCLEKIHARGYTHGDVAIRNVIQRNGNFYLIDFGLATLLQLLFNPCQAIIRDYIGLCQIIGVIKFGKELSLLESIDKLDGELKPFVAIIENASRWKIINE
;
A
#
# COMPACT_ATOMS: atom_id res chain seq x y z
N MET A 1 29.78 19.90 -5.32
CA MET A 1 28.72 19.61 -4.33
C MET A 1 27.84 18.62 -5.03
N ASP A 2 28.22 17.35 -4.93
CA ASP A 2 27.55 16.28 -5.65
C ASP A 2 26.18 16.08 -5.02
N SER A 3 25.15 16.32 -5.82
CA SER A 3 23.77 15.99 -5.52
C SER A 3 23.68 14.49 -5.31
N ASP A 4 23.45 14.08 -4.07
CA ASP A 4 23.14 12.74 -3.62
C ASP A 4 21.79 12.29 -4.20
N ASN A 5 21.79 12.03 -5.50
CA ASN A 5 20.70 11.37 -6.21
C ASN A 5 21.00 9.88 -6.23
N GLY A 6 20.20 9.07 -5.53
CA GLY A 6 19.88 7.78 -6.12
C GLY A 6 19.33 6.68 -5.24
N ASN A 7 19.37 6.77 -3.91
CA ASN A 7 18.79 5.70 -3.09
C ASN A 7 18.07 6.26 -1.87
N ILE A 8 16.74 6.08 -1.83
CA ILE A 8 15.97 6.28 -0.60
C ILE A 8 16.51 5.25 0.40
N ASP A 9 16.98 5.71 1.56
CA ASP A 9 17.49 4.81 2.58
C ASP A 9 16.37 3.90 3.13
N ASP A 10 16.75 2.73 3.66
CA ASP A 10 15.77 1.77 4.17
C ASP A 10 14.85 2.38 5.23
N TYR A 11 15.36 3.25 6.12
CA TYR A 11 14.55 3.89 7.16
C TYR A 11 13.44 4.76 6.56
N THR A 12 13.76 5.54 5.52
CA THR A 12 12.76 6.32 4.78
C THR A 12 11.74 5.42 4.07
N ILE A 13 12.18 4.31 3.47
CA ILE A 13 11.26 3.31 2.87
C ILE A 13 10.31 2.74 3.93
N PHE A 14 10.84 2.35 5.09
CA PHE A 14 10.04 1.86 6.22
C PHE A 14 9.01 2.90 6.66
N GLN A 15 9.41 4.18 6.78
CA GLN A 15 8.49 5.26 7.17
C GLN A 15 7.37 5.45 6.15
N ILE A 16 7.68 5.44 4.85
CA ILE A 16 6.68 5.49 3.78
C ILE A 16 5.67 4.36 3.94
N ILE A 17 6.14 3.13 4.13
CA ILE A 17 5.27 1.96 4.24
C ILE A 17 4.34 2.06 5.44
N LEU A 18 4.87 2.43 6.61
CA LEU A 18 4.08 2.56 7.83
C LEU A 18 3.02 3.65 7.73
N ASP A 19 3.39 4.80 7.16
CA ASP A 19 2.48 5.93 7.01
C ASP A 19 1.34 5.64 6.02
N LEU A 20 1.66 5.03 4.88
CA LEU A 20 0.66 4.66 3.88
C LEU A 20 -0.24 3.52 4.37
N LEU A 21 0.32 2.53 5.07
CA LEU A 21 -0.46 1.48 5.71
C LEU A 21 -1.44 2.07 6.72
N SER A 22 -0.99 3.01 7.56
CA SER A 22 -1.85 3.71 8.52
C SER A 22 -2.98 4.48 7.82
N CYS A 23 -2.72 5.08 6.65
CA CYS A 23 -3.76 5.73 5.86
C CYS A 23 -4.83 4.73 5.39
N LEU A 24 -4.42 3.57 4.87
CA LEU A 24 -5.32 2.52 4.42
C LEU A 24 -6.16 1.95 5.56
N GLU A 25 -5.53 1.60 6.68
CA GLU A 25 -6.24 1.11 7.87
C GLU A 25 -7.30 2.10 8.35
N LYS A 26 -6.98 3.40 8.37
CA LYS A 26 -7.93 4.45 8.81
C LYS A 26 -9.11 4.60 7.87
N ILE A 27 -8.90 4.58 6.55
CA ILE A 27 -10.00 4.71 5.59
C ILE A 27 -10.87 3.45 5.56
N HIS A 28 -10.25 2.26 5.60
CA HIS A 28 -10.96 0.97 5.67
C HIS A 28 -11.78 0.86 6.95
N ALA A 29 -11.24 1.25 8.11
CA ALA A 29 -11.96 1.25 9.39
C ALA A 29 -13.16 2.22 9.41
N ARG A 30 -13.15 3.26 8.57
CA ARG A 30 -14.28 4.18 8.37
C ARG A 30 -15.30 3.68 7.35
N GLY A 31 -15.09 2.49 6.79
CA GLY A 31 -16.00 1.88 5.83
C GLY A 31 -15.76 2.32 4.38
N TYR A 32 -14.60 2.87 4.04
CA TYR A 32 -14.28 3.32 2.68
C TYR A 32 -13.03 2.62 2.14
N THR A 33 -12.92 2.49 0.82
CA THR A 33 -11.66 2.23 0.12
C THR A 33 -11.20 3.48 -0.59
N HIS A 34 -9.89 3.63 -0.79
CA HIS A 34 -9.34 4.76 -1.53
C HIS A 34 -9.60 4.61 -3.04
N GLY A 35 -9.39 3.42 -3.60
CA GLY A 35 -9.66 3.11 -5.00
C GLY A 35 -8.60 3.58 -6.00
N ASP A 36 -7.58 4.33 -5.56
CA ASP A 36 -6.49 4.82 -6.40
C ASP A 36 -5.18 4.98 -5.62
N VAL A 37 -4.74 3.90 -4.98
CA VAL A 37 -3.47 3.87 -4.25
C VAL A 37 -2.32 3.81 -5.25
N ALA A 38 -1.69 4.95 -5.52
CA ALA A 38 -0.59 5.07 -6.47
C ALA A 38 0.43 6.12 -5.99
N ILE A 39 1.68 6.01 -6.43
CA ILE A 39 2.77 6.92 -6.00
C ILE A 39 2.46 8.40 -6.31
N ARG A 40 1.73 8.68 -7.40
CA ARG A 40 1.27 10.04 -7.76
C ARG A 40 0.31 10.64 -6.74
N ASN A 41 -0.35 9.80 -5.94
CA ASN A 41 -1.30 10.16 -4.90
C ASN A 41 -0.66 10.11 -3.51
N VAL A 42 0.68 10.09 -3.44
CA VAL A 42 1.44 10.17 -2.19
C VAL A 42 2.10 11.54 -2.09
N ILE A 43 1.89 12.23 -0.98
CA ILE A 43 2.62 13.46 -0.65
C ILE A 43 3.39 13.30 0.65
N GLN A 44 4.50 14.02 0.77
CA GLN A 44 5.21 14.18 2.04
C GLN A 44 4.82 15.52 2.67
N ARG A 45 4.48 15.51 3.96
CA ARG A 45 4.21 16.71 4.74
C ARG A 45 4.71 16.53 6.18
N ASN A 46 5.53 17.46 6.65
CA ASN A 46 6.08 17.45 8.02
C ASN A 46 6.77 16.12 8.39
N GLY A 47 7.51 15.52 7.46
CA GLY A 47 8.23 14.27 7.67
C GLY A 47 7.39 12.99 7.53
N ASN A 48 6.07 13.09 7.41
CA ASN A 48 5.18 11.94 7.20
C ASN A 48 4.65 11.89 5.77
N PHE A 49 4.24 10.70 5.34
CA PHE A 49 3.64 10.45 4.03
C PHE A 49 2.12 10.28 4.15
N TYR A 50 1.39 10.76 3.14
CA TYR A 50 -0.07 10.74 3.14
C TYR A 50 -0.60 10.34 1.77
N LEU A 51 -1.69 9.58 1.77
CA LEU A 51 -2.52 9.40 0.58
C LEU A 51 -3.42 10.62 0.38
N ILE A 52 -3.47 11.10 -0.86
CA ILE A 52 -4.33 12.18 -1.33
C ILE A 52 -5.20 11.71 -2.50
N ASP A 53 -6.11 12.57 -2.93
CA ASP A 53 -7.03 12.32 -4.04
C ASP A 53 -8.03 11.18 -3.79
N PHE A 54 -9.10 11.52 -3.08
CA PHE A 54 -10.21 10.61 -2.79
C PHE A 54 -11.30 10.62 -3.88
N GLY A 55 -10.98 11.07 -5.11
CA GLY A 55 -11.96 11.16 -6.20
C GLY A 55 -12.58 9.80 -6.60
N LEU A 56 -11.88 8.70 -6.32
CA LEU A 56 -12.34 7.32 -6.55
C LEU A 56 -12.72 6.58 -5.26
N ALA A 57 -12.76 7.27 -4.12
CA ALA A 57 -13.05 6.63 -2.86
C ALA A 57 -14.48 6.09 -2.84
N THR A 58 -14.64 4.85 -2.39
CA THR A 58 -15.93 4.15 -2.45
C THR A 58 -16.33 3.62 -1.07
N LEU A 59 -17.62 3.74 -0.74
CA LEU A 59 -18.16 3.23 0.51
C LEU A 59 -18.38 1.71 0.43
N LEU A 60 -17.73 0.97 1.32
CA LEU A 60 -17.71 -0.49 1.34
C LEU A 60 -19.11 -1.11 1.41
N GLN A 61 -20.04 -0.50 2.14
CA GLN A 61 -21.41 -1.01 2.28
C GLN A 61 -22.22 -1.00 0.97
N LEU A 62 -21.77 -0.26 -0.05
CA LEU A 62 -22.42 -0.17 -1.36
C LEU A 62 -21.82 -1.14 -2.38
N LEU A 63 -20.75 -1.85 -2.01
CA LEU A 63 -20.04 -2.75 -2.92
C LEU A 63 -20.57 -4.18 -2.80
N PHE A 64 -20.75 -4.83 -3.95
CA PHE A 64 -21.04 -6.26 -3.99
C PHE A 64 -19.89 -7.10 -3.41
N ASN A 65 -18.64 -6.67 -3.62
CA ASN A 65 -17.44 -7.33 -3.09
C ASN A 65 -16.51 -6.32 -2.38
N PRO A 66 -16.79 -5.97 -1.11
CA PRO A 66 -15.99 -5.01 -0.36
C PRO A 66 -14.56 -5.50 -0.13
N CYS A 67 -14.36 -6.81 0.08
CA CYS A 67 -13.04 -7.40 0.25
C CYS A 67 -12.15 -7.16 -0.98
N GLN A 68 -12.70 -7.32 -2.19
CA GLN A 68 -11.95 -7.09 -3.42
C GLN A 68 -11.49 -5.63 -3.57
N ALA A 69 -12.31 -4.66 -3.14
CA ALA A 69 -11.92 -3.25 -3.16
C ALA A 69 -10.80 -2.95 -2.15
N ILE A 70 -10.85 -3.54 -0.95
CA ILE A 70 -9.76 -3.46 0.03
C ILE A 70 -8.47 -4.07 -0.53
N ILE A 71 -8.55 -5.25 -1.15
CA ILE A 71 -7.39 -5.91 -1.76
C ILE A 71 -6.76 -5.03 -2.85
N ARG A 72 -7.57 -4.30 -3.64
CA ARG A 72 -7.05 -3.39 -4.67
C ARG A 72 -6.21 -2.26 -4.07
N ASP A 73 -6.61 -1.70 -2.93
CA ASP A 73 -5.80 -0.70 -2.23
C ASP A 73 -4.44 -1.28 -1.79
N TYR A 74 -4.43 -2.50 -1.23
CA TYR A 74 -3.18 -3.18 -0.84
C TYR A 74 -2.30 -3.56 -2.03
N ILE A 75 -2.89 -3.92 -3.18
CA ILE A 75 -2.13 -4.12 -4.41
C ILE A 75 -1.43 -2.83 -4.82
N GLY A 76 -2.13 -1.68 -4.77
CA GLY A 76 -1.53 -0.38 -5.07
C GLY A 76 -0.37 -0.04 -4.12
N LEU A 77 -0.51 -0.33 -2.83
CA LEU A 77 0.59 -0.18 -1.86
C LEU A 77 1.79 -1.08 -2.20
N CYS A 78 1.55 -2.35 -2.56
CA CYS A 78 2.60 -3.26 -3.01
C CYS A 78 3.34 -2.75 -4.27
N GLN A 79 2.61 -2.17 -5.22
CA GLN A 79 3.21 -1.56 -6.42
C GLN A 79 4.09 -0.37 -6.06
N ILE A 80 3.65 0.52 -5.16
CA ILE A 80 4.45 1.64 -4.66
C ILE A 80 5.74 1.11 -4.02
N ILE A 81 5.64 0.13 -3.13
CA ILE A 81 6.79 -0.48 -2.44
C ILE A 81 7.76 -1.09 -3.44
N GLY A 82 7.21 -1.80 -4.44
CA GLY A 82 7.97 -2.33 -5.55
C GLY A 82 8.84 -1.28 -6.22
N VAL A 83 8.21 -0.17 -6.63
CA VAL A 83 8.88 0.91 -7.34
C VAL A 83 9.96 1.56 -6.46
N ILE A 84 9.66 1.89 -5.21
CA ILE A 84 10.59 2.63 -4.36
C ILE A 84 11.74 1.79 -3.83
N LYS A 85 11.54 0.49 -3.54
CA LYS A 85 12.57 -0.38 -2.96
C LYS A 85 13.30 -1.24 -3.99
N PHE A 86 12.60 -1.65 -5.05
CA PHE A 86 13.12 -2.62 -6.03
C PHE A 86 13.18 -2.07 -7.47
N GLY A 87 12.78 -0.82 -7.70
CA GLY A 87 12.79 -0.19 -9.01
C GLY A 87 11.78 -0.78 -10.00
N LYS A 88 10.83 -1.61 -9.55
CA LYS A 88 9.80 -2.22 -10.40
C LYS A 88 8.52 -2.48 -9.62
N GLU A 89 7.36 -2.41 -10.27
CA GLU A 89 6.11 -2.84 -9.63
C GLU A 89 6.19 -4.29 -9.13
N LEU A 90 5.64 -4.53 -7.95
CA LEU A 90 5.48 -5.88 -7.40
C LEU A 90 4.01 -6.25 -7.35
N SER A 91 3.74 -7.50 -7.70
CA SER A 91 2.48 -8.14 -7.37
C SER A 91 2.33 -8.35 -5.86
N LEU A 92 1.10 -8.63 -5.43
CA LEU A 92 0.78 -8.97 -4.05
C LEU A 92 1.63 -10.16 -3.55
N LEU A 93 1.79 -11.21 -4.37
CA LEU A 93 2.56 -12.41 -4.00
C LEU A 93 4.06 -12.13 -3.94
N GLU A 94 4.63 -11.43 -4.93
CA GLU A 94 6.04 -11.05 -4.89
C GLU A 94 6.36 -10.18 -3.67
N SER A 95 5.39 -9.40 -3.18
CA SER A 95 5.57 -8.56 -1.99
C SER A 95 5.62 -9.38 -0.71
N ILE A 96 4.89 -10.50 -0.61
CA ILE A 96 4.99 -11.43 0.52
C ILE A 96 6.41 -12.00 0.57
N ASP A 97 6.87 -12.57 -0.55
CA ASP A 97 8.18 -13.24 -0.61
C ASP A 97 9.35 -12.28 -0.38
N LYS A 98 9.26 -11.05 -0.92
CA LYS A 98 10.36 -10.08 -0.88
C LYS A 98 10.43 -9.25 0.40
N LEU A 99 9.32 -9.14 1.14
CA LEU A 99 9.26 -8.36 2.38
C LEU A 99 9.24 -9.25 3.62
N ASP A 100 9.28 -10.58 3.45
CA ASP A 100 9.39 -11.52 4.56
C ASP A 100 10.66 -11.22 5.38
N GLY A 101 10.52 -11.29 6.70
CA GLY A 101 11.57 -10.95 7.66
C GLY A 101 11.77 -9.46 7.95
N GLU A 102 11.50 -8.55 7.00
CA GLU A 102 11.66 -7.09 7.16
C GLU A 102 10.42 -6.42 7.75
N LEU A 103 9.23 -6.82 7.28
CA LEU A 103 7.97 -6.13 7.55
C LEU A 103 6.88 -7.10 8.01
N LYS A 104 7.18 -7.94 9.01
CA LYS A 104 6.28 -9.01 9.47
C LYS A 104 4.81 -8.62 9.66
N PRO A 105 4.46 -7.47 10.30
CA PRO A 105 3.06 -7.08 10.45
C PRO A 105 2.37 -6.79 9.12
N PHE A 106 3.07 -6.12 8.20
CA PHE A 106 2.56 -5.83 6.86
C PHE A 106 2.41 -7.10 6.02
N VAL A 107 3.40 -7.99 6.07
CA VAL A 107 3.33 -9.31 5.41
C VAL A 107 2.12 -10.11 5.90
N ALA A 108 1.85 -10.12 7.21
CA ALA A 108 0.68 -10.80 7.77
C ALA A 108 -0.66 -10.22 7.24
N ILE A 109 -0.73 -8.90 7.01
CA ILE A 109 -1.90 -8.25 6.40
C ILE A 109 -2.02 -8.68 4.93
N ILE A 110 -0.92 -8.66 4.18
CA ILE A 110 -0.91 -9.07 2.76
C ILE A 110 -1.28 -10.55 2.61
N GLU A 111 -0.75 -11.43 3.45
CA GLU A 111 -1.09 -12.86 3.47
C GLU A 111 -2.58 -13.09 3.77
N ASN A 112 -3.16 -12.30 4.68
CA ASN A 112 -4.60 -12.37 4.93
C ASN A 112 -5.40 -11.94 3.69
N ALA A 113 -5.01 -10.83 3.06
CA ALA A 113 -5.63 -10.31 1.85
C ALA A 113 -5.46 -11.26 0.65
N SER A 114 -4.33 -11.95 0.51
CA SER A 114 -4.08 -12.91 -0.57
C SER A 114 -5.05 -14.09 -0.51
N ARG A 115 -5.41 -14.53 0.70
CA ARG A 115 -6.39 -15.61 0.92
C ARG A 115 -7.79 -15.21 0.46
N TRP A 116 -8.17 -13.94 0.58
CA TRP A 116 -9.47 -13.46 0.07
C TRP A 116 -9.57 -13.49 -1.46
N LYS A 117 -8.43 -13.40 -2.16
CA LYS A 117 -8.38 -13.50 -3.63
C LYS A 117 -8.72 -14.90 -4.12
N ILE A 118 -8.37 -15.95 -3.35
CA ILE A 118 -8.53 -17.35 -3.73
C ILE A 118 -9.97 -17.86 -3.51
N ILE A 119 -10.76 -17.22 -2.64
CA ILE A 119 -12.10 -17.69 -2.28
C ILE A 119 -13.17 -17.28 -3.34
N ASN A 120 -12.80 -16.53 -4.37
CA ASN A 120 -13.73 -15.99 -5.38
C ASN A 120 -13.43 -16.44 -6.82
N GLU A 121 -12.74 -17.57 -7.02
CA GLU A 121 -12.63 -18.25 -8.33
C GLU A 121 -13.46 -19.53 -8.37
#